data_AF-A0A8H5I4B6-F1
#
_entry.id   AF-A0A8H5I4B6-F1
#
_cell.length_a   1.000
_cell.length_b   1.000
_cell.length_c   1.000
_cell.angle_alpha   90.00
_cell.angle_beta   90.00
_cell.angle_gamma   90.00
#
_symmetry.space_group_name_H-M   'P 1'
#
loop_
_entity.id
_entity.type
_entity.pdbx_description
1 polymer ?
#
loop_
_entity_poly.entity_id
_entity_poly.type
_entity_poly.pdbx_seq_one_letter_code
_entity_poly.pdbx_strand_id
1 'polypeptide(L)'
;MDENDKSLRASSRKDELDALFETLSPFDILYLRKKISETTITLAGLEKLPPEMVCEILKYLDFDDYRACLTVSKGWKAKFGMKDTMAQGLHTFFPGLIPMNPNDHPQKLFSIELAKHLKWRYPHDSRTWTPWDLSTTNFFSRQTAAVHSQGVPWAFLYNKGKLVWQLSTHMVIIDDIRKANRERFAPLASAMRGARFQA
;
A
#
# COMPACT_ATOMS: atom_id res chain seq x y z
N MET A 1 26.32 -6.27 -28.02
CA MET A 1 26.39 -5.17 -29.02
C MET A 1 27.27 -4.10 -28.40
N ASP A 2 28.44 -3.93 -29.01
CA ASP A 2 29.68 -3.51 -28.38
C ASP A 2 29.72 -1.99 -28.05
N GLU A 3 30.29 -1.61 -26.91
CA GLU A 3 30.40 -0.20 -26.47
C GLU A 3 31.16 0.68 -27.47
N ASN A 4 32.12 0.06 -28.18
CA ASN A 4 32.93 0.70 -29.20
C ASN A 4 32.08 1.16 -30.42
N ASP A 5 31.02 0.41 -30.74
CA ASP A 5 30.13 0.69 -31.88
C ASP A 5 29.20 1.89 -31.58
N LYS A 6 28.85 2.11 -30.30
CA LYS A 6 28.12 3.32 -29.86
C LYS A 6 29.00 4.58 -29.90
N SER A 7 30.26 4.45 -29.52
CA SER A 7 31.26 5.53 -29.54
C SER A 7 31.52 6.02 -30.97
N LEU A 8 31.77 5.09 -31.90
CA LEU A 8 32.00 5.40 -33.32
C LEU A 8 30.78 6.07 -33.97
N ARG A 9 29.57 5.59 -33.66
CA ARG A 9 28.32 6.24 -34.12
C ARG A 9 28.08 7.61 -33.51
N ALA A 10 28.58 7.89 -32.32
CA ALA A 10 28.46 9.21 -31.70
C ALA A 10 29.45 10.21 -32.30
N SER A 11 30.67 9.77 -32.64
CA SER A 11 31.65 10.58 -33.37
C SER A 11 31.14 10.93 -34.76
N SER A 12 30.71 9.93 -35.54
CA SER A 12 30.16 10.12 -36.89
C SER A 12 28.96 11.08 -36.91
N ARG A 13 28.12 11.06 -35.88
CA ARG A 13 26.96 11.96 -35.79
C ARG A 13 27.35 13.40 -35.45
N LYS A 14 28.46 13.61 -34.74
CA LYS A 14 29.01 14.94 -34.50
C LYS A 14 29.59 15.51 -35.79
N ASP A 15 30.34 14.70 -36.52
CA ASP A 15 30.93 15.11 -37.80
C ASP A 15 29.84 15.53 -38.82
N GLU A 16 28.72 14.80 -38.87
CA GLU A 16 27.55 15.18 -39.69
C GLU A 16 26.88 16.49 -39.23
N LEU A 17 26.80 16.73 -37.92
CA LEU A 17 26.25 17.98 -37.38
C LEU A 17 27.17 19.16 -37.66
N ASP A 18 28.49 18.97 -37.53
CA ASP A 18 29.47 20.01 -37.82
C ASP A 18 29.44 20.41 -39.30
N ALA A 19 29.35 19.43 -40.21
CA ALA A 19 29.15 19.68 -41.64
C ALA A 19 27.82 20.41 -41.91
N LEU A 20 26.75 20.08 -41.19
CA LEU A 20 25.48 20.83 -41.28
C LEU A 20 25.68 22.28 -40.84
N PHE A 21 26.36 22.52 -39.72
CA PHE A 21 26.63 23.88 -39.22
C PHE A 21 27.49 24.72 -40.16
N GLU A 22 28.39 24.11 -40.94
CA GLU A 22 29.16 24.81 -41.98
C GLU A 22 28.30 25.28 -43.15
N THR A 23 27.19 24.60 -43.44
CA THR A 23 26.28 24.95 -44.55
C THR A 23 25.20 25.97 -44.18
N LEU A 24 25.03 26.27 -42.88
CA LEU A 24 23.96 27.14 -42.40
C LEU A 24 24.34 28.62 -42.54
N SER A 25 23.38 29.44 -42.98
CA SER A 25 23.57 30.89 -42.97
C SER A 25 23.44 31.46 -41.56
N PRO A 26 23.94 32.69 -41.31
CA PRO A 26 23.77 33.36 -40.03
C PRO A 26 22.30 33.49 -39.59
N PHE A 27 21.36 33.59 -40.53
CA PHE A 27 19.92 33.66 -40.23
C PHE A 27 19.35 32.31 -39.81
N ASP A 28 19.83 31.21 -40.40
CA ASP A 28 19.41 29.85 -40.02
C ASP A 28 19.90 29.50 -38.61
N ILE A 29 21.10 29.96 -38.24
CA ILE A 29 21.64 29.81 -36.89
C ILE A 29 20.77 30.56 -35.87
N LEU A 30 20.35 31.79 -36.17
CA LEU A 30 19.43 32.55 -35.30
C LEU A 30 18.06 31.88 -35.18
N TYR A 31 17.54 31.34 -36.29
CA TYR A 31 16.28 30.59 -36.30
C TYR A 31 16.38 29.31 -35.48
N LEU A 32 17.45 28.53 -35.64
CA LEU A 32 17.72 27.33 -34.86
C LEU A 32 17.88 27.65 -33.37
N ARG A 33 18.56 28.74 -33.01
CA ARG A 33 18.68 29.17 -31.61
C ARG A 33 17.31 29.46 -30.99
N LYS A 34 16.43 30.14 -31.73
CA LYS A 34 15.04 30.38 -31.31
C LYS A 34 14.29 29.05 -31.17
N LYS A 35 14.37 28.17 -32.18
CA LYS A 35 13.71 26.86 -32.14
C LYS A 35 14.21 25.99 -31.00
N ILE A 36 15.51 25.91 -30.76
CA ILE A 36 16.13 25.16 -29.66
C ILE A 36 15.65 25.71 -28.31
N SER A 37 15.57 27.04 -28.17
CA SER A 37 15.03 27.65 -26.94
C SER A 37 13.54 27.36 -26.72
N GLU A 38 12.77 27.16 -27.81
CA GLU A 38 11.38 26.74 -27.79
C GLU A 38 11.22 25.21 -27.61
N THR A 39 12.28 24.44 -27.85
CA THR A 39 12.22 22.97 -27.77
C THR A 39 12.44 22.55 -26.32
N THR A 40 11.42 21.99 -25.69
CA THR A 40 11.57 21.34 -24.39
C THR A 40 12.34 20.04 -24.57
N ILE A 41 13.46 19.87 -23.87
CA ILE A 41 14.16 18.58 -23.82
C ILE A 41 13.24 17.57 -23.13
N THR A 42 12.57 16.74 -23.91
CA THR A 42 11.76 15.65 -23.38
C THR A 42 12.69 14.54 -22.93
N LEU A 43 13.04 14.53 -21.64
CA LEU A 43 13.66 13.37 -21.04
C LEU A 43 12.73 12.17 -21.23
N ALA A 44 13.32 11.01 -21.52
CA ALA A 44 12.57 9.78 -21.67
C ALA A 44 11.77 9.53 -20.37
N GLY A 45 10.44 9.46 -20.47
CA GLY A 45 9.60 9.17 -19.33
C GLY A 45 9.93 7.82 -18.69
N LEU A 46 9.53 7.62 -17.44
CA LEU A 46 9.84 6.42 -16.65
C LEU A 46 9.50 5.11 -17.39
N GLU A 47 8.51 5.16 -18.28
CA GLU A 47 8.06 4.06 -19.15
C GLU A 47 9.15 3.53 -20.09
N LYS A 48 10.20 4.30 -20.37
CA LYS A 48 11.33 3.92 -21.21
C LYS A 48 12.55 3.43 -20.41
N LEU A 49 12.51 3.48 -19.08
CA LEU A 49 13.61 2.99 -18.26
C LEU A 49 13.73 1.46 -18.34
N PRO A 50 14.96 0.94 -18.30
CA PRO A 50 15.19 -0.49 -18.20
C PRO A 50 14.82 -0.99 -16.79
N PRO A 51 14.38 -2.26 -16.64
CA PRO A 51 13.86 -2.80 -15.38
C PRO A 51 14.84 -2.69 -14.20
N GLU A 52 16.13 -2.78 -14.47
CA GLU A 52 17.21 -2.71 -13.47
C GLU A 52 17.24 -1.34 -12.78
N MET A 53 17.06 -0.27 -13.56
CA MET A 53 16.99 1.10 -13.03
C MET A 53 15.71 1.32 -12.21
N VAL A 54 14.61 0.66 -12.58
CA VAL A 54 13.38 0.67 -11.78
C VAL A 54 13.62 -0.02 -10.44
N CYS A 55 14.34 -1.15 -10.43
CA CYS A 55 14.74 -1.83 -9.19
C CYS A 55 15.65 -0.98 -8.29
N GLU A 56 16.53 -0.15 -8.86
CA GLU A 56 17.32 0.81 -8.08
C GLU A 56 16.44 1.91 -7.46
N ILE A 57 15.44 2.41 -8.20
CA ILE A 57 14.47 3.39 -7.69
C ILE A 57 13.67 2.80 -6.52
N LEU A 58 13.29 1.52 -6.58
CA LEU A 58 12.52 0.85 -5.53
C LEU A 58 13.18 0.92 -4.14
N LYS A 59 14.51 0.99 -4.06
CA LYS A 59 15.25 1.07 -2.79
C LYS A 59 14.93 2.35 -2.00
N TYR A 60 14.44 3.38 -2.68
CA TYR A 60 14.12 4.68 -2.10
C TYR A 60 12.61 4.87 -1.85
N LEU A 61 11.78 3.89 -2.22
CA LEU A 61 10.34 3.95 -2.03
C LEU A 61 9.95 3.15 -0.80
N ASP A 62 8.90 3.60 -0.11
CA ASP A 62 8.19 2.75 0.84
C ASP A 62 7.08 1.94 0.13
N PHE A 63 6.37 1.11 0.90
CA PHE A 63 5.31 0.27 0.35
C PHE A 63 4.10 1.08 -0.17
N ASP A 64 3.78 2.22 0.46
CA ASP A 64 2.67 3.08 0.05
C ASP A 64 3.00 3.87 -1.21
N ASP A 65 4.23 4.38 -1.30
CA ASP A 65 4.78 5.07 -2.46
C ASP A 65 4.82 4.12 -3.66
N TYR A 66 5.28 2.89 -3.47
CA TYR A 66 5.24 1.87 -4.52
C TYR A 66 3.81 1.59 -4.98
N ARG A 67 2.85 1.51 -4.06
CA ARG A 67 1.43 1.39 -4.41
C ARG A 67 0.93 2.59 -5.20
N ALA A 68 1.30 3.81 -4.79
CA ALA A 68 0.94 5.02 -5.52
C ALA A 68 1.51 5.01 -6.94
N CYS A 69 2.76 4.57 -7.11
CA CYS A 69 3.40 4.41 -8.42
C CYS A 69 2.59 3.52 -9.38
N LEU A 70 1.98 2.44 -8.88
CA LEU A 70 1.13 1.55 -9.68
C LEU A 70 -0.18 2.21 -10.17
N THR A 71 -0.53 3.38 -9.63
CA THR A 71 -1.78 4.11 -9.95
C THR A 71 -1.57 5.39 -10.77
N VAL A 72 -0.32 5.83 -10.98
CA VAL A 72 0.00 7.07 -11.70
C VAL A 72 -0.43 7.01 -13.18
N SER A 73 0.03 5.99 -13.91
CA SER A 73 -0.28 5.80 -15.33
C SER A 73 -0.27 4.32 -15.70
N LYS A 74 -0.82 3.99 -16.88
CA LYS A 74 -0.76 2.63 -17.44
C LYS A 74 0.69 2.16 -17.65
N GLY A 75 1.59 3.05 -18.08
CA GLY A 75 2.99 2.70 -18.31
C GLY A 75 3.77 2.53 -17.01
N TRP A 76 3.50 3.35 -15.99
CA TRP A 76 4.05 3.13 -14.65
C TRP A 76 3.60 1.80 -14.06
N LYS A 77 2.30 1.50 -14.15
CA LYS A 77 1.75 0.21 -13.73
C LYS A 77 2.40 -0.96 -14.46
N ALA A 78 2.63 -0.84 -15.77
CA ALA A 78 3.29 -1.88 -16.54
C ALA A 78 4.74 -2.10 -16.10
N LYS A 79 5.50 -1.03 -15.81
CA LYS A 79 6.90 -1.12 -15.37
C LYS A 79 7.06 -1.63 -13.94
N PHE A 80 6.38 -1.02 -12.98
CA PHE A 80 6.43 -1.45 -11.59
C PHE A 80 5.72 -2.79 -11.36
N GLY A 81 4.79 -3.16 -12.25
CA GLY A 81 4.06 -4.42 -12.23
C GLY A 81 4.78 -5.59 -12.91
N MET A 82 5.97 -5.39 -13.49
CA MET A 82 6.78 -6.49 -14.01
C MET A 82 7.11 -7.48 -12.89
N LYS A 83 7.12 -8.78 -13.21
CA LYS A 83 7.33 -9.86 -12.22
C LYS A 83 8.60 -9.63 -11.38
N ASP A 84 9.71 -9.31 -12.03
CA ASP A 84 11.01 -9.16 -11.37
C ASP A 84 11.07 -7.89 -10.50
N THR A 85 10.56 -6.77 -11.03
CA THR A 85 10.45 -5.51 -10.28
C THR A 85 9.55 -5.67 -9.06
N MET A 86 8.42 -6.36 -9.20
CA MET A 86 7.51 -6.62 -8.09
C MET A 86 8.11 -7.60 -7.07
N ALA A 87 8.81 -8.64 -7.52
CA ALA A 87 9.51 -9.56 -6.63
C ALA A 87 10.59 -8.84 -5.82
N GLN A 88 11.37 -7.96 -6.48
CA GLN A 88 12.39 -7.14 -5.83
C GLN A 88 11.77 -6.15 -4.83
N GLY A 89 10.67 -5.50 -5.20
CA GLY A 89 9.91 -4.62 -4.31
C GLY A 89 9.43 -5.38 -3.07
N LEU A 90 8.75 -6.51 -3.26
CA LEU A 90 8.27 -7.35 -2.15
C LEU A 90 9.40 -7.87 -1.27
N HIS A 91 10.55 -8.23 -1.85
CA HIS A 91 11.73 -8.63 -1.07
C HIS A 91 12.26 -7.47 -0.22
N THR A 92 12.22 -6.24 -0.75
CA THR A 92 12.68 -5.03 -0.04
C THR A 92 11.73 -4.63 1.08
N PHE A 93 10.41 -4.67 0.82
CA PHE A 93 9.39 -4.27 1.81
C PHE A 93 9.11 -5.35 2.86
N PHE A 94 9.15 -6.62 2.47
CA PHE A 94 8.83 -7.78 3.29
C PHE A 94 9.90 -8.87 3.14
N PRO A 95 11.08 -8.68 3.77
CA PRO A 95 12.18 -9.63 3.69
C PRO A 95 11.72 -11.00 4.21
N GLY A 96 11.71 -12.00 3.34
CA GLY A 96 11.24 -13.36 3.63
C GLY A 96 9.96 -13.79 2.92
N LEU A 97 9.15 -12.86 2.39
CA LEU A 97 7.89 -13.21 1.72
C LEU A 97 8.11 -14.05 0.46
N ILE A 98 9.07 -13.66 -0.39
CA ILE A 98 9.42 -14.37 -1.62
C ILE A 98 10.10 -15.72 -1.31
N PRO A 99 11.15 -15.79 -0.44
CA PRO A 99 11.76 -17.07 -0.06
C PRO A 99 10.78 -18.09 0.54
N MET A 100 9.79 -17.65 1.33
CA MET A 100 8.80 -18.54 1.94
C MET A 100 7.73 -19.04 0.96
N ASN A 101 7.55 -18.36 -0.16
CA ASN A 101 6.52 -18.68 -1.15
C ASN A 101 7.10 -18.73 -2.57
N PRO A 102 8.07 -19.63 -2.85
CA PRO A 102 8.82 -19.63 -4.12
C PRO A 102 7.96 -19.98 -5.34
N ASN A 103 6.86 -20.69 -5.14
CA ASN A 103 5.96 -21.13 -6.20
C ASN A 103 4.85 -20.11 -6.52
N ASP A 104 4.67 -19.09 -5.67
CA ASP A 104 3.60 -18.11 -5.85
C ASP A 104 4.04 -16.94 -6.73
N HIS A 105 3.12 -16.46 -7.58
CA HIS A 105 3.38 -15.28 -8.40
C HIS A 105 3.47 -14.01 -7.52
N PRO A 106 4.46 -13.11 -7.71
CA PRO A 106 4.62 -11.89 -6.93
C PRO A 106 3.35 -11.04 -6.82
N GLN A 107 2.58 -10.93 -7.91
CA GLN A 107 1.28 -10.24 -7.92
C GLN A 107 0.27 -10.78 -6.88
N LYS A 108 0.24 -12.11 -6.68
CA LYS A 108 -0.64 -12.74 -5.69
C LYS A 108 -0.20 -12.38 -4.28
N LEU A 109 1.10 -12.49 -4.01
CA LEU A 109 1.71 -12.13 -2.72
C LEU A 109 1.51 -10.65 -2.39
N PHE A 110 1.71 -9.76 -3.38
CA PHE A 110 1.43 -8.32 -3.25
C PHE A 110 -0.03 -8.05 -2.89
N SER A 111 -0.98 -8.75 -3.53
CA SER A 111 -2.40 -8.55 -3.26
C SER A 111 -2.79 -8.98 -1.85
N ILE A 112 -2.21 -10.08 -1.36
CA ILE A 112 -2.42 -10.58 0.01
C ILE A 112 -1.83 -9.60 1.04
N GLU A 113 -0.59 -9.16 0.85
CA GLU A 113 0.04 -8.21 1.77
C GLU A 113 -0.62 -6.83 1.71
N LEU A 114 -1.07 -6.38 0.55
CA LEU A 114 -1.86 -5.16 0.43
C LEU A 114 -3.16 -5.25 1.24
N ALA A 115 -3.86 -6.39 1.19
CA ALA A 115 -5.07 -6.60 1.98
C ALA A 115 -4.78 -6.57 3.49
N LYS A 116 -3.69 -7.21 3.94
CA LYS A 116 -3.25 -7.15 5.34
C LYS A 116 -2.84 -5.73 5.75
N HIS A 117 -2.07 -5.04 4.92
CA HIS A 117 -1.58 -3.70 5.18
C HIS A 117 -2.74 -2.70 5.31
N LEU A 118 -3.73 -2.78 4.40
CA LEU A 118 -4.95 -1.99 4.48
C LEU A 118 -5.79 -2.32 5.73
N LYS A 119 -5.88 -3.61 6.09
CA LYS A 119 -6.57 -4.06 7.31
C LYS A 119 -5.96 -3.40 8.57
N TRP A 120 -4.65 -3.37 8.69
CA TRP A 120 -4.01 -2.80 9.89
C TRP A 120 -3.99 -1.28 9.93
N ARG A 121 -4.10 -0.60 8.79
CA ARG A 121 -4.18 0.87 8.71
C ARG A 121 -5.54 1.42 9.11
N TYR A 122 -6.60 0.65 8.91
CA TYR A 122 -7.96 1.00 9.31
C TYR A 122 -8.53 -0.09 10.23
N PRO A 123 -8.02 -0.24 11.47
CA PRO A 123 -8.44 -1.31 12.37
C PRO A 123 -9.93 -1.22 12.74
N HIS A 124 -10.55 -0.06 12.53
CA HIS A 124 -11.96 0.22 12.80
C HIS A 124 -12.86 0.23 11.54
N ASP A 125 -12.40 -0.28 10.40
CA ASP A 125 -13.26 -0.44 9.22
C ASP A 125 -14.20 -1.65 9.38
N SER A 126 -15.39 -1.55 8.82
CA SER A 126 -16.38 -2.62 8.64
C SER A 126 -15.81 -3.96 8.12
N ARG A 127 -14.65 -3.93 7.43
CA ARG A 127 -13.95 -5.08 6.83
C ARG A 127 -12.91 -5.73 7.74
N THR A 128 -12.51 -5.09 8.83
CA THR A 128 -11.55 -5.62 9.82
C THR A 128 -12.23 -6.15 11.07
N TRP A 129 -13.52 -5.84 11.20
CA TRP A 129 -14.38 -6.27 12.29
C TRP A 129 -14.60 -7.78 12.27
N THR A 130 -14.12 -8.45 13.31
CA THR A 130 -14.61 -9.81 13.60
C THR A 130 -15.96 -9.63 14.29
N PRO A 131 -17.05 -10.20 13.74
CA PRO A 131 -18.35 -10.14 14.40
C PRO A 131 -18.19 -10.62 15.85
N TRP A 132 -18.58 -9.79 16.80
CA TRP A 132 -18.61 -10.17 18.21
C TRP A 132 -20.02 -10.63 18.55
N ASP A 133 -20.12 -11.71 19.30
CA ASP A 133 -21.40 -12.24 19.72
C ASP A 133 -22.03 -11.26 20.72
N LEU A 134 -23.04 -10.51 20.27
CA LEU A 134 -23.80 -9.58 21.13
C LEU A 134 -24.98 -10.28 21.83
N SER A 135 -25.08 -11.61 21.74
CA SER A 135 -26.18 -12.34 22.35
C SER A 135 -26.19 -12.21 23.86
N THR A 136 -27.38 -12.39 24.41
CA THR A 136 -27.61 -12.44 25.85
C THR A 136 -27.52 -13.88 26.37
N THR A 137 -26.65 -14.72 25.80
CA THR A 137 -26.38 -16.08 26.32
C THR A 137 -25.20 -16.08 27.29
N ASN A 138 -25.05 -17.13 28.11
CA ASN A 138 -23.94 -17.26 29.08
C ASN A 138 -22.62 -17.73 28.45
N PHE A 139 -22.67 -18.07 27.17
CA PHE A 139 -21.53 -18.40 26.34
C PHE A 139 -21.52 -17.43 25.18
N PHE A 140 -20.32 -17.15 24.66
CA PHE A 140 -20.18 -16.38 23.43
C PHE A 140 -19.48 -17.24 22.39
N SER A 141 -19.98 -17.23 21.15
CA SER A 141 -19.38 -17.97 20.05
C SER A 141 -19.15 -17.06 18.85
N ARG A 142 -18.00 -17.24 18.19
CA ARG A 142 -17.71 -16.53 16.94
C ARG A 142 -18.70 -16.90 15.82
N GLN A 143 -19.33 -18.07 15.90
CA GLN A 143 -20.26 -18.57 14.88
C GLN A 143 -21.67 -17.97 15.00
N THR A 144 -22.09 -17.57 16.21
CA THR A 144 -23.40 -16.95 16.48
C THR A 144 -23.38 -15.43 16.34
N ALA A 145 -22.20 -14.85 16.11
CA ALA A 145 -22.03 -13.44 15.81
C ALA A 145 -22.53 -13.10 14.39
N ALA A 146 -23.84 -13.27 14.19
CA ALA A 146 -24.55 -12.68 13.07
C ALA A 146 -24.79 -11.21 13.38
N VAL A 147 -24.78 -10.38 12.35
CA VAL A 147 -24.94 -8.92 12.36
C VAL A 147 -23.60 -8.19 12.42
N HIS A 148 -23.20 -7.64 11.27
CA HIS A 148 -22.47 -6.39 11.23
C HIS A 148 -23.24 -5.40 12.11
N SER A 149 -22.80 -5.19 13.34
CA SER A 149 -23.38 -4.17 14.21
C SER A 149 -23.20 -2.83 13.50
N GLN A 150 -24.25 -2.39 12.80
CA GLN A 150 -24.29 -1.22 11.90
C GLN A 150 -24.25 0.11 12.67
N GLY A 151 -23.31 0.20 13.61
CA GLY A 151 -23.11 1.35 14.47
C GLY A 151 -23.31 0.97 15.91
N VAL A 152 -22.22 0.72 16.62
CA VAL A 152 -22.20 0.97 18.06
C VAL A 152 -20.78 1.33 18.48
N PRO A 153 -20.60 2.38 19.30
CA PRO A 153 -19.32 2.75 19.90
C PRO A 153 -19.10 1.88 21.14
N TRP A 154 -18.04 1.08 21.16
CA TRP A 154 -17.67 0.40 22.40
C TRP A 154 -16.25 0.77 22.72
N ALA A 155 -16.13 1.67 23.68
CA ALA A 155 -15.05 1.58 24.63
C ALA A 155 -15.15 0.19 25.29
N PHE A 156 -14.14 -0.65 25.05
CA PHE A 156 -13.99 -1.94 25.70
C PHE A 156 -12.69 -1.91 26.49
N LEU A 157 -12.67 -2.60 27.63
CA LEU A 157 -11.44 -2.82 28.37
C LEU A 157 -11.03 -4.28 28.24
N TYR A 158 -9.77 -4.50 27.89
CA TYR A 158 -9.18 -5.82 27.89
C TYR A 158 -8.16 -5.93 29.02
N ASN A 159 -8.28 -6.94 29.87
CA ASN A 159 -7.29 -7.24 30.90
C ASN A 159 -7.22 -8.75 31.17
N LYS A 160 -6.01 -9.32 31.11
CA LYS A 160 -5.71 -10.72 31.49
C LYS A 160 -6.66 -11.77 30.90
N GLY A 161 -7.06 -11.61 29.64
CA GLY A 161 -7.96 -12.56 28.97
C GLY A 161 -9.44 -12.31 29.23
N LYS A 162 -9.81 -11.25 29.93
CA LYS A 162 -11.18 -10.79 30.10
C LYS A 162 -11.42 -9.52 29.27
N LEU A 163 -12.53 -9.49 28.55
CA LEU A 163 -13.00 -8.35 27.77
C LEU A 163 -14.28 -7.78 28.39
N VAL A 164 -14.26 -6.52 28.77
CA VAL A 164 -15.40 -5.82 29.36
C VAL A 164 -15.99 -4.85 28.35
N TRP A 165 -17.30 -4.95 28.11
CA TRP A 165 -18.02 -4.13 27.13
C TRP A 165 -19.45 -3.85 27.65
N GLN A 166 -20.01 -2.67 27.36
CA GLN A 166 -21.29 -2.20 27.91
C GLN A 166 -22.49 -2.31 26.94
N LEU A 167 -23.37 -3.32 27.13
CA LEU A 167 -24.54 -3.58 26.27
C LEU A 167 -25.58 -2.49 26.30
N SER A 168 -25.78 -1.91 27.46
CA SER A 168 -26.66 -0.76 27.65
C SER A 168 -26.16 0.08 28.80
N THR A 169 -26.77 1.24 29.00
CA THR A 169 -26.52 2.09 30.17
C THR A 169 -26.72 1.36 31.50
N HIS A 170 -27.32 0.17 31.52
CA HIS A 170 -27.63 -0.61 32.73
C HIS A 170 -26.98 -2.00 32.76
N MET A 171 -26.23 -2.38 31.73
CA MET A 171 -25.74 -3.73 31.59
C MET A 171 -24.30 -3.75 31.08
N VAL A 172 -23.42 -4.30 31.90
CA VAL A 172 -22.02 -4.55 31.57
C VAL A 172 -21.84 -6.04 31.36
N ILE A 173 -21.11 -6.39 30.31
CA ILE A 173 -20.78 -7.77 29.97
C ILE A 173 -19.28 -7.97 30.15
N ILE A 174 -18.91 -9.11 30.73
CA ILE A 174 -17.53 -9.54 30.93
C ILE A 174 -17.36 -10.89 30.23
N ASP A 175 -16.58 -10.90 29.16
CA ASP A 175 -16.26 -12.11 28.40
C ASP A 175 -14.88 -12.63 28.81
N ASP A 176 -14.82 -13.86 29.31
CA ASP A 176 -13.57 -14.59 29.49
C ASP A 176 -13.18 -15.25 28.17
N ILE A 177 -12.24 -14.63 27.46
CA ILE A 177 -11.77 -15.07 26.14
C ILE A 177 -11.17 -16.48 26.20
N ARG A 178 -10.54 -16.84 27.32
CA ARG A 178 -9.86 -18.13 27.46
C ARG A 178 -10.83 -19.27 27.70
N LYS A 179 -11.95 -18.98 28.38
CA LYS A 179 -12.96 -19.98 28.76
C LYS A 179 -14.22 -19.97 27.89
N ALA A 180 -14.34 -19.00 26.97
CA ALA A 180 -15.54 -18.77 26.18
C ALA A 180 -16.81 -18.53 27.02
N ASN A 181 -16.64 -17.99 28.23
CA ASN A 181 -17.72 -17.75 29.18
C ASN A 181 -18.08 -16.27 29.25
N ARG A 182 -19.37 -15.99 29.49
CA ARG A 182 -19.91 -14.64 29.62
C ARG A 182 -20.55 -14.43 30.98
N GLU A 183 -20.06 -13.43 31.69
CA GLU A 183 -20.62 -12.94 32.95
C GLU A 183 -21.35 -11.62 32.71
N ARG A 184 -22.44 -11.42 33.45
CA ARG A 184 -23.27 -10.22 33.35
C ARG A 184 -23.24 -9.48 34.65
N PHE A 185 -23.01 -8.19 34.57
CA PHE A 185 -23.06 -7.31 35.70
C PHE A 185 -24.10 -6.22 35.42
N ALA A 186 -25.16 -6.22 36.23
CA ALA A 186 -26.14 -5.15 36.28
C ALA A 186 -25.86 -4.36 37.57
N PRO A 187 -25.17 -3.21 37.49
CA PRO A 187 -24.93 -2.38 38.67
C PRO A 187 -26.26 -1.93 39.27
N LEU A 188 -26.36 -1.90 40.60
CA LEU A 188 -27.52 -1.35 41.30
C LEU A 188 -27.78 0.09 40.81
N ALA A 189 -29.05 0.45 40.65
CA ALA A 189 -29.49 1.69 39.99
C ALA A 189 -28.88 3.00 40.54
N SER A 190 -28.32 2.98 41.75
CA SER A 190 -27.61 4.09 42.39
C SER A 190 -26.16 4.28 41.93
N ALA A 191 -25.55 3.28 41.29
CA ALA A 191 -24.15 3.32 40.82
C ALA A 191 -23.99 3.88 39.40
N MET A 192 -25.07 4.10 38.65
CA MET A 192 -25.03 4.58 37.27
C MET A 192 -25.95 5.78 37.02
N ARG A 193 -25.54 6.93 37.54
CA ARG A 193 -25.76 8.20 36.84
C ARG A 193 -24.46 8.58 36.15
N GLY A 194 -24.26 8.14 34.92
CA GLY A 194 -23.06 8.48 34.15
C GLY A 194 -23.08 7.81 32.78
N ALA A 195 -22.58 8.53 31.77
CA ALA A 195 -22.61 8.19 30.36
C ALA A 195 -21.94 6.84 30.01
N ARG A 196 -22.06 6.42 28.74
CA ARG A 196 -21.34 5.27 28.16
C ARG A 196 -19.87 5.30 28.62
N PHE A 197 -19.34 4.15 28.98
CA PHE A 197 -17.93 3.97 29.31
C PHE A 197 -17.06 4.65 28.22
N GLN A 198 -16.10 5.48 28.62
CA GLN A 198 -15.05 6.02 27.75
C GLN A 198 -13.75 5.29 28.11
N ALA A 199 -13.10 4.69 27.11
CA ALA A 199 -11.82 3.98 27.28
C ALA A 199 -10.67 4.97 27.31
#